data_AF-A0A7C9AMB7-F1
#
_entry.id   AF-A0A7C9AMB7-F1
#
_cell.length_a   1.000
_cell.length_b   1.000
_cell.length_c   1.000
_cell.angle_alpha   90.00
_cell.angle_beta   90.00
_cell.angle_gamma   90.00
#
_symmetry.space_group_name_H-M   'P 1'
#
loop_
_entity.id
_entity.type
_entity.pdbx_description
1 polymer ?
#
loop_
_entity_poly.entity_id
_entity_poly.type
_entity_poly.pdbx_seq_one_letter_code
_entity_poly.pdbx_strand_id
1 'polypeptide(L)'
;DIDIRVVRDGRGPDRNVWSNFKQYGLPDPISLLRADNNLPPWRAGLKEVFDAIICDPPYGVRAGGRKSGGRKLLKGIVGPYTVPDDKRAGHIPSTASYSLVECVHDLLDLAARMLVMGGRLVYFYPVLREEDSPDPTFPEHPCFKLTAVSEQILSFRYSRVLLTMVKVAPYTEEIAESARIMHLEFKANHLKWLEEGNLHSAVFAPANHHQGEGGDPRFSKDSKPKYRGKYV
;
A
#
# COMPACT_ATOMS: atom_id res chain seq x y z
N ASP A 1 -1.79 -6.58 -7.46
CA ASP A 1 -1.17 -7.50 -8.43
C ASP A 1 -1.21 -6.81 -9.79
N ILE A 2 -0.10 -6.78 -10.52
CA ILE A 2 0.03 -6.06 -11.81
C ILE A 2 -0.30 -7.03 -12.96
N ASP A 3 -1.30 -7.90 -12.74
CA ASP A 3 -1.74 -8.92 -13.70
C ASP A 3 -2.53 -8.27 -14.84
N ILE A 4 -1.94 -8.29 -16.04
CA ILE A 4 -2.54 -7.70 -17.24
C ILE A 4 -3.84 -8.38 -17.66
N ARG A 5 -4.10 -9.61 -17.20
CA ARG A 5 -5.36 -10.32 -17.48
C ARG A 5 -6.55 -9.57 -16.89
N VAL A 6 -6.38 -8.89 -15.75
CA VAL A 6 -7.46 -8.13 -15.08
C VAL A 6 -7.99 -6.99 -15.96
N VAL A 7 -7.13 -6.37 -16.77
CA VAL A 7 -7.47 -5.24 -17.64
C VAL A 7 -8.05 -5.69 -18.98
N ARG A 8 -7.81 -6.95 -19.37
CA ARG A 8 -8.41 -7.57 -20.55
C ARG A 8 -9.77 -8.17 -20.17
N ASP A 9 -9.83 -9.50 -20.05
CA ASP A 9 -11.07 -10.22 -19.80
C ASP A 9 -11.06 -11.00 -18.48
N GLY A 10 -10.07 -10.81 -17.62
CA GLY A 10 -9.93 -11.54 -16.36
C GLY A 10 -9.96 -13.06 -16.57
N ARG A 11 -11.07 -13.70 -16.17
CA ARG A 11 -11.32 -15.15 -16.34
C ARG A 11 -12.34 -15.46 -17.45
N GLY A 12 -12.72 -14.49 -18.27
CA GLY A 12 -13.67 -14.61 -19.37
C GLY A 12 -14.60 -13.40 -19.51
N PRO A 13 -15.42 -13.35 -20.57
CA PRO A 13 -16.30 -12.21 -20.87
C PRO A 13 -17.32 -11.92 -19.75
N ASP A 14 -17.72 -12.95 -19.01
CA ASP A 14 -18.70 -12.83 -17.91
C ASP A 14 -18.06 -12.84 -16.51
N ARG A 15 -16.72 -12.88 -16.42
CA ARG A 15 -15.96 -12.97 -15.17
C ARG A 15 -14.75 -12.04 -15.19
N ASN A 16 -15.03 -10.75 -15.22
CA ASN A 16 -14.04 -9.67 -15.24
C ASN A 16 -14.47 -8.50 -14.33
N VAL A 17 -13.71 -7.41 -14.37
CA VAL A 17 -14.00 -6.23 -13.54
C VAL A 17 -15.33 -5.59 -13.96
N TRP A 18 -15.62 -5.51 -15.25
CA TRP A 18 -16.84 -4.90 -15.80
C TRP A 18 -18.11 -5.68 -15.43
N SER A 19 -18.06 -7.01 -15.48
CA SER A 19 -19.19 -7.85 -15.06
C SER A 19 -19.56 -7.63 -13.59
N ASN A 20 -18.62 -7.25 -12.73
CA ASN A 20 -18.91 -6.92 -11.34
C ASN A 20 -19.78 -5.65 -11.24
N PHE A 21 -19.41 -4.57 -11.95
CA PHE A 21 -20.20 -3.33 -11.95
C PHE A 21 -21.62 -3.57 -12.47
N LYS A 22 -21.74 -4.32 -13.57
CA LYS A 22 -23.03 -4.75 -14.12
C LYS A 22 -23.85 -5.56 -13.12
N GLN A 23 -23.24 -6.53 -12.43
CA GLN A 23 -23.91 -7.37 -11.44
C GLN A 23 -24.49 -6.54 -10.27
N TYR A 24 -23.76 -5.52 -9.82
CA TYR A 24 -24.19 -4.66 -8.72
C TYR A 24 -25.05 -3.45 -9.17
N GLY A 25 -25.35 -3.32 -10.48
CA GLY A 25 -26.09 -2.19 -11.02
C GLY A 25 -25.36 -0.85 -10.86
N LEU A 26 -24.03 -0.87 -10.86
CA LEU A 26 -23.17 0.30 -10.71
C LEU A 26 -22.73 0.84 -12.07
N PRO A 27 -22.49 2.16 -12.20
CA PRO A 27 -21.89 2.72 -13.40
C PRO A 27 -20.49 2.15 -13.66
N ASP A 28 -20.18 1.87 -14.93
CA ASP A 28 -18.85 1.44 -15.33
C ASP A 28 -17.81 2.56 -15.13
N PRO A 29 -16.57 2.23 -14.71
CA PRO A 29 -15.51 3.22 -14.62
C PRO A 29 -15.14 3.74 -16.02
N ILE A 30 -14.67 4.98 -16.10
CA ILE A 30 -14.23 5.61 -17.36
C ILE A 30 -13.19 4.75 -18.07
N SER A 31 -12.24 4.17 -17.33
CA SER A 31 -11.21 3.28 -17.85
C SER A 31 -10.56 2.48 -16.74
N LEU A 32 -9.99 1.33 -17.10
CA LEU A 32 -9.02 0.61 -16.28
C LEU A 32 -7.61 0.92 -16.77
N LEU A 33 -6.73 1.30 -15.85
CA LEU A 33 -5.34 1.61 -16.16
C LEU A 33 -4.43 0.61 -15.45
N ARG A 34 -3.48 0.04 -16.19
CA ARG A 34 -2.34 -0.69 -15.62
C ARG A 34 -1.18 0.28 -15.48
N ALA A 35 -0.91 0.68 -14.25
CA ALA A 35 0.20 1.56 -13.92
C ALA A 35 0.99 1.00 -12.75
N ASP A 36 2.26 1.38 -12.67
CA ASP A 36 3.10 1.12 -11.50
C ASP A 36 3.26 2.43 -10.74
N ASN A 37 2.90 2.43 -9.46
CA ASN A 37 3.03 3.63 -8.64
C ASN A 37 4.48 3.96 -8.28
N ASN A 38 5.37 2.96 -8.30
CA ASN A 38 6.80 3.17 -8.09
C ASN A 38 7.45 3.88 -9.29
N LEU A 39 6.86 3.74 -10.48
CA LEU A 39 7.29 4.41 -11.71
C LEU A 39 6.06 5.05 -12.39
N PRO A 40 5.52 6.14 -11.80
CA PRO A 40 4.24 6.68 -12.22
C PRO A 40 4.26 7.14 -13.68
N PRO A 41 3.33 6.68 -14.54
CA PRO A 41 3.31 7.00 -15.98
C PRO A 41 2.71 8.38 -16.30
N TRP A 42 2.65 9.27 -15.31
CA TRP A 42 1.95 10.55 -15.41
C TRP A 42 2.85 11.60 -16.06
N ARG A 43 2.26 12.46 -16.90
CA ARG A 43 2.97 13.60 -17.50
C ARG A 43 3.38 14.59 -16.40
N ALA A 44 4.54 15.23 -16.54
CA ALA A 44 5.06 16.16 -15.53
C ALA A 44 4.09 17.30 -15.17
N GLY A 45 3.31 17.80 -16.13
CA GLY A 45 2.32 18.86 -15.90
C GLY A 45 0.97 18.39 -15.32
N LEU A 46 0.77 17.08 -15.15
CA LEU A 46 -0.49 16.54 -14.65
C LEU A 46 -0.51 16.60 -13.11
N LYS A 47 -1.42 17.40 -12.57
CA LYS A 47 -1.59 17.62 -11.13
C LYS A 47 -3.06 17.89 -10.83
N GLU A 48 -3.49 17.59 -9.61
CA GLU A 48 -4.79 18.00 -9.06
C GLU A 48 -5.99 17.61 -9.95
N VAL A 49 -6.04 16.35 -10.36
CA VAL A 49 -7.08 15.80 -11.26
C VAL A 49 -8.09 14.89 -10.55
N PHE A 50 -7.82 14.47 -9.33
CA PHE A 50 -8.69 13.57 -8.58
C PHE A 50 -9.30 14.26 -7.36
N ASP A 51 -10.59 14.07 -7.14
CA ASP A 51 -11.26 14.49 -5.90
C ASP A 51 -10.95 13.56 -4.72
N ALA A 52 -10.79 12.27 -5.01
CA ALA A 52 -10.48 11.26 -4.02
C ALA A 52 -9.65 10.11 -4.61
N ILE A 53 -8.81 9.52 -3.77
CA ILE A 53 -8.10 8.27 -4.04
C ILE A 53 -8.50 7.30 -2.93
N ILE A 54 -9.06 6.15 -3.30
CA ILE A 54 -9.50 5.11 -2.37
C ILE A 54 -8.82 3.80 -2.77
N CYS A 55 -8.10 3.16 -1.84
CA CYS A 55 -7.37 1.93 -2.18
C CYS A 55 -7.11 1.00 -0.99
N ASP A 56 -6.77 -0.26 -1.29
CA ASP A 56 -6.28 -1.26 -0.34
C ASP A 56 -4.88 -1.71 -0.80
N PRO A 57 -3.81 -0.94 -0.51
CA PRO A 57 -2.45 -1.31 -0.91
C PRO A 57 -2.03 -2.72 -0.48
N PRO A 58 -1.10 -3.36 -1.19
CA PRO A 58 -0.60 -4.68 -0.79
C PRO A 58 0.34 -4.57 0.41
N TYR A 59 -0.09 -4.99 1.60
CA TYR A 59 0.73 -4.91 2.82
C TYR A 59 1.49 -6.19 3.21
N GLY A 60 1.63 -7.14 2.28
CA GLY A 60 2.46 -8.32 2.51
C GLY A 60 1.82 -9.45 3.31
N VAL A 61 0.65 -9.28 3.94
CA VAL A 61 0.00 -10.34 4.73
C VAL A 61 -0.68 -11.40 3.87
N ARG A 62 -1.52 -11.00 2.91
CA ARG A 62 -2.19 -11.94 1.98
C ARG A 62 -1.54 -11.95 0.60
N ALA A 63 -1.03 -10.79 0.18
CA ALA A 63 -0.35 -10.61 -1.10
C ALA A 63 0.84 -9.69 -0.89
N GLY A 64 2.02 -10.13 -1.35
CA GLY A 64 3.22 -9.32 -1.37
C GLY A 64 3.09 -8.18 -2.36
N GLY A 65 3.54 -6.98 -1.98
CA GLY A 65 3.66 -5.86 -2.90
C GLY A 65 4.58 -6.21 -4.06
N ARG A 66 4.24 -5.76 -5.26
CA ARG A 66 5.05 -5.94 -6.47
C ARG A 66 5.22 -4.61 -7.18
N LYS A 67 6.45 -4.34 -7.62
CA LYS A 67 6.82 -3.19 -8.46
C LYS A 67 7.62 -3.67 -9.66
N SER A 68 7.71 -2.85 -10.69
CA SER A 68 8.55 -3.09 -11.85
C SER A 68 10.01 -3.04 -11.44
N GLY A 69 10.78 -4.05 -11.83
CA GLY A 69 12.18 -4.17 -11.45
C GLY A 69 12.67 -5.60 -11.56
N GLY A 70 13.84 -5.77 -12.16
CA GLY A 70 14.52 -7.06 -12.17
C GLY A 70 15.20 -7.33 -10.83
N ARG A 71 15.13 -8.56 -10.33
CA ARG A 71 15.83 -8.98 -9.09
C ARG A 71 17.35 -8.71 -9.14
N LYS A 72 17.96 -8.73 -10.32
CA LYS A 72 19.37 -8.36 -10.54
C LYS A 72 19.60 -6.86 -10.54
N LEU A 73 18.65 -6.08 -11.07
CA LEU A 73 18.71 -4.63 -11.19
C LEU A 73 18.63 -3.96 -9.82
N LEU A 74 17.73 -4.46 -8.96
CA LEU A 74 17.57 -3.98 -7.59
C LEU A 74 18.69 -4.43 -6.65
N LYS A 75 19.51 -5.40 -7.06
CA LYS A 75 20.74 -5.78 -6.37
C LYS A 75 21.96 -4.99 -6.85
N GLY A 76 21.79 -4.04 -7.78
CA GLY A 76 22.88 -3.28 -8.38
C GLY A 76 23.81 -4.11 -9.28
N ILE A 77 23.45 -5.36 -9.59
CA ILE A 77 24.31 -6.31 -10.33
C ILE A 77 24.32 -5.99 -11.83
N VAL A 78 23.27 -5.35 -12.35
CA VAL A 78 23.13 -5.01 -13.77
C VAL A 78 22.56 -3.60 -13.87
N GLY A 79 23.17 -2.75 -14.70
CA GLY A 79 22.65 -1.42 -15.02
C GLY A 79 21.26 -1.48 -15.69
N PRO A 80 20.59 -0.33 -15.87
CA PRO A 80 19.29 -0.25 -16.55
C PRO A 80 19.35 -0.95 -17.91
N TYR A 81 18.67 -2.09 -18.04
CA TYR A 81 18.59 -2.83 -19.30
C TYR A 81 17.61 -2.11 -20.24
N THR A 82 18.13 -1.57 -21.33
CA THR A 82 17.28 -1.03 -22.40
C THR A 82 16.77 -2.20 -23.23
N VAL A 83 15.44 -2.35 -23.30
CA VAL A 83 14.80 -3.38 -24.11
C VAL A 83 15.03 -3.02 -25.59
N PRO A 84 15.63 -3.93 -26.40
CA PRO A 84 15.76 -3.74 -27.84
C PRO A 84 14.40 -3.46 -28.51
N ASP A 85 14.38 -2.60 -29.52
CA ASP A 85 13.12 -2.12 -30.12
C ASP A 85 12.29 -3.24 -30.76
N ASP A 86 12.95 -4.24 -31.34
CA ASP A 86 12.32 -5.45 -31.90
C ASP A 86 11.58 -6.28 -30.84
N LYS A 87 11.97 -6.17 -29.57
CA LYS A 87 11.37 -6.91 -28.45
C LYS A 87 10.39 -6.08 -27.63
N ARG A 88 10.31 -4.77 -27.88
CA ARG A 88 9.57 -3.81 -27.05
C ARG A 88 8.07 -4.07 -27.02
N ALA A 89 7.46 -4.39 -28.17
CA ALA A 89 6.00 -4.52 -28.30
C ALA A 89 5.39 -5.66 -27.44
N GLY A 90 6.14 -6.77 -27.27
CA GLY A 90 5.71 -7.92 -26.46
C GLY A 90 6.43 -8.04 -25.12
N HIS A 91 7.27 -7.06 -24.76
CA HIS A 91 8.08 -7.17 -23.55
C HIS A 91 7.21 -7.05 -22.30
N ILE A 92 7.31 -8.05 -21.42
CA ILE A 92 6.70 -8.01 -20.10
C ILE A 92 7.80 -7.65 -19.10
N PRO A 93 7.73 -6.47 -18.46
CA PRO A 93 8.71 -6.08 -17.45
C PRO A 93 8.77 -7.10 -16.32
N SER A 94 9.98 -7.42 -15.88
CA SER A 94 10.17 -8.19 -14.65
C SER A 94 9.65 -7.42 -13.46
N THR A 95 9.10 -8.14 -12.47
CA THR A 95 8.65 -7.55 -11.22
C THR A 95 9.55 -7.98 -10.06
N ALA A 96 9.61 -7.13 -9.04
CA ALA A 96 10.27 -7.36 -7.79
C ALA A 96 9.34 -7.11 -6.62
N SER A 97 9.76 -7.52 -5.44
CA SER A 97 9.02 -7.22 -4.21
C SER A 97 8.97 -5.71 -3.98
N TYR A 98 7.89 -5.25 -3.38
CA TYR A 98 7.65 -3.85 -3.05
C TYR A 98 7.39 -3.81 -1.55
N SER A 99 8.28 -3.16 -0.80
CA SER A 99 8.11 -3.09 0.66
C SER A 99 6.90 -2.22 1.00
N LEU A 100 6.29 -2.47 2.16
CA LEU A 100 5.15 -1.68 2.63
C LEU A 100 5.50 -0.19 2.73
N VAL A 101 6.66 0.11 3.32
CA VAL A 101 7.11 1.48 3.56
C VAL A 101 7.28 2.24 2.25
N GLU A 102 7.95 1.63 1.26
CA GLU A 102 8.12 2.22 -0.08
C GLU A 102 6.76 2.38 -0.79
N CYS A 103 5.88 1.38 -0.68
CA CYS A 103 4.57 1.41 -1.31
C CYS A 103 3.67 2.53 -0.76
N VAL A 104 3.68 2.74 0.56
CA VAL A 104 2.89 3.81 1.19
C VAL A 104 3.52 5.18 0.94
N HIS A 105 4.85 5.28 0.94
CA HIS A 105 5.53 6.52 0.57
C HIS A 105 5.14 6.97 -0.85
N ASP A 106 5.29 6.09 -1.84
CA ASP A 106 4.96 6.41 -3.23
C ASP A 106 3.45 6.70 -3.40
N LEU A 107 2.58 6.08 -2.61
CA LEU A 107 1.14 6.38 -2.59
C LEU A 107 0.88 7.80 -2.09
N LEU A 108 1.51 8.20 -0.99
CA LEU A 108 1.35 9.53 -0.41
C LEU A 108 1.90 10.61 -1.35
N ASP A 109 3.05 10.37 -1.97
CA ASP A 109 3.64 11.29 -2.95
C ASP A 109 2.74 11.45 -4.19
N LEU A 110 2.28 10.33 -4.78
CA LEU A 110 1.32 10.38 -5.89
C LEU A 110 0.06 11.14 -5.50
N ALA A 111 -0.52 10.82 -4.34
CA ALA A 111 -1.76 11.43 -3.87
C ALA A 111 -1.57 12.93 -3.65
N ALA A 112 -0.45 13.36 -3.08
CA ALA A 112 -0.16 14.78 -2.84
C ALA A 112 -0.12 15.58 -4.15
N ARG A 113 0.46 14.99 -5.22
CA ARG A 113 0.49 15.61 -6.55
C ARG A 113 -0.88 15.60 -7.24
N MET A 114 -1.60 14.50 -7.17
CA MET A 114 -2.76 14.24 -8.02
C MET A 114 -4.10 14.65 -7.41
N LEU A 115 -4.23 14.71 -6.08
CA LEU A 115 -5.46 15.17 -5.44
C LEU A 115 -5.58 16.68 -5.51
N VAL A 116 -6.80 17.16 -5.73
CA VAL A 116 -7.15 18.58 -5.55
C VAL A 116 -6.99 19.00 -4.08
N MET A 117 -6.82 20.29 -3.81
CA MET A 117 -6.89 20.83 -2.45
C MET A 117 -8.23 20.49 -1.80
N GLY A 118 -8.21 19.99 -0.56
CA GLY A 118 -9.41 19.46 0.11
C GLY A 118 -9.84 18.06 -0.34
N GLY A 119 -9.19 17.50 -1.37
CA GLY A 119 -9.38 16.11 -1.80
C GLY A 119 -8.93 15.10 -0.74
N ARG A 120 -9.44 13.87 -0.83
CA ARG A 120 -9.23 12.84 0.21
C ARG A 120 -8.42 11.65 -0.29
N LEU A 121 -7.43 11.26 0.50
CA LEU A 121 -6.78 9.96 0.39
C LEU A 121 -7.36 9.03 1.46
N VAL A 122 -7.89 7.89 1.03
CA VAL A 122 -8.45 6.86 1.90
C VAL A 122 -7.79 5.53 1.59
N TYR A 123 -7.10 4.95 2.56
CA TYR A 123 -6.41 3.69 2.34
C TYR A 123 -6.38 2.83 3.60
N PHE A 124 -6.37 1.52 3.41
CA PHE A 124 -6.12 0.60 4.53
C PHE A 124 -4.62 0.60 4.87
N TYR A 125 -4.30 0.41 6.15
CA TYR A 125 -2.94 0.26 6.63
C TYR A 125 -2.89 -0.89 7.65
N PRO A 126 -1.90 -1.78 7.59
CA PRO A 126 -1.85 -2.92 8.49
C PRO A 126 -1.37 -2.49 9.87
N VAL A 127 -1.89 -3.13 10.92
CA VAL A 127 -1.45 -2.90 12.30
C VAL A 127 -1.26 -4.25 12.99
N LEU A 128 -0.08 -4.43 13.61
CA LEU A 128 0.15 -5.53 14.52
C LEU A 128 -0.49 -5.21 15.86
N ARG A 129 -1.18 -6.20 16.43
CA ARG A 129 -1.84 -6.05 17.72
C ARG A 129 -0.99 -6.75 18.78
N GLU A 130 -0.36 -5.95 19.63
CA GLU A 130 0.30 -6.42 20.84
C GLU A 130 -0.39 -5.74 22.04
N GLU A 131 -0.58 -6.48 23.15
CA GLU A 131 -1.36 -5.96 24.28
C GLU A 131 -0.70 -4.73 24.93
N ASP A 132 0.64 -4.70 24.93
CA ASP A 132 1.47 -3.68 25.57
C ASP A 132 2.16 -2.73 24.58
N SER A 133 1.83 -2.77 23.28
CA SER A 133 2.40 -1.82 22.32
C SER A 133 1.81 -0.42 22.51
N PRO A 134 2.62 0.64 22.27
CA PRO A 134 2.10 2.00 22.13
C PRO A 134 1.07 2.08 21.00
N ASP A 135 0.30 3.16 20.98
CA ASP A 135 -0.64 3.43 19.89
C ASP A 135 0.11 3.43 18.55
N PRO A 136 -0.49 2.86 17.50
CA PRO A 136 0.17 2.76 16.21
C PRO A 136 0.45 4.15 15.64
N THR A 137 1.70 4.39 15.25
CA THR A 137 2.07 5.57 14.46
C THR A 137 1.74 5.30 13.00
N PHE A 138 1.11 6.29 12.36
CA PHE A 138 0.72 6.20 10.95
C PHE A 138 1.67 7.01 10.08
N PRO A 139 1.84 6.62 8.80
CA PRO A 139 2.59 7.41 7.84
C PRO A 139 2.04 8.83 7.73
N GLU A 140 2.94 9.81 7.75
CA GLU A 140 2.61 11.22 7.62
C GLU A 140 3.15 11.78 6.30
N HIS A 141 2.57 12.89 5.84
CA HIS A 141 3.04 13.59 4.66
C HIS A 141 2.70 15.09 4.77
N PRO A 142 3.61 16.03 4.41
CA PRO A 142 3.40 17.47 4.62
C PRO A 142 2.13 18.05 3.98
N CYS A 143 1.69 17.47 2.87
CA CYS A 143 0.45 17.89 2.18
C CYS A 143 -0.84 17.41 2.85
N PHE A 144 -0.78 16.51 3.82
CA PHE A 144 -1.95 15.80 4.33
C PHE A 144 -2.15 15.98 5.83
N LYS A 145 -3.42 16.01 6.23
CA LYS A 145 -3.83 15.92 7.63
C LYS A 145 -4.68 14.67 7.82
N LEU A 146 -4.34 13.84 8.80
CA LEU A 146 -5.17 12.71 9.22
C LEU A 146 -6.48 13.22 9.85
N THR A 147 -7.61 12.67 9.41
CA THR A 147 -8.95 13.12 9.84
C THR A 147 -9.77 12.02 10.50
N ALA A 148 -9.60 10.77 10.07
CA ALA A 148 -10.27 9.64 10.67
C ALA A 148 -9.42 8.37 10.60
N VAL A 149 -9.58 7.53 11.61
CA VAL A 149 -8.97 6.21 11.72
C VAL A 149 -10.08 5.24 12.10
N SER A 150 -10.31 4.21 11.29
CA SER A 150 -11.31 3.18 11.58
C SER A 150 -10.65 1.81 11.60
N GLU A 151 -10.54 1.20 12.77
CA GLU A 151 -9.95 -0.13 12.91
C GLU A 151 -10.93 -1.23 12.51
N GLN A 152 -10.44 -2.18 11.71
CA GLN A 152 -11.05 -3.48 11.47
C GLN A 152 -10.14 -4.57 11.99
N ILE A 153 -10.55 -5.23 13.08
CA ILE A 153 -9.82 -6.35 13.67
C ILE A 153 -10.04 -7.59 12.80
N LEU A 154 -8.94 -8.19 12.32
CA LEU A 154 -8.98 -9.36 11.45
C LEU A 154 -8.60 -10.64 12.21
N SER A 155 -7.71 -10.54 13.21
CA SER A 155 -7.35 -11.61 14.12
C SER A 155 -6.90 -11.06 15.47
N PHE A 156 -6.52 -11.94 16.40
CA PHE A 156 -5.94 -11.53 17.68
C PHE A 156 -4.64 -10.72 17.51
N ARG A 157 -3.84 -11.02 16.48
CA ARG A 157 -2.50 -10.44 16.26
C ARG A 157 -2.45 -9.38 15.17
N TYR A 158 -3.54 -9.20 14.43
CA TYR A 158 -3.55 -8.40 13.22
C TYR A 158 -4.88 -7.66 13.05
N SER A 159 -4.77 -6.36 12.80
CA SER A 159 -5.87 -5.53 12.29
C SER A 159 -5.42 -4.78 11.05
N ARG A 160 -6.39 -4.19 10.36
CA ARG A 160 -6.14 -3.14 9.40
C ARG A 160 -6.93 -1.91 9.82
N VAL A 161 -6.35 -0.74 9.66
CA VAL A 161 -7.02 0.53 9.91
C VAL A 161 -7.30 1.22 8.59
N LEU A 162 -8.50 1.75 8.42
CA LEU A 162 -8.83 2.63 7.31
C LEU A 162 -8.43 4.05 7.70
N LEU A 163 -7.37 4.57 7.10
CA LEU A 163 -6.89 5.93 7.29
C LEU A 163 -7.57 6.85 6.29
N THR A 164 -8.12 7.96 6.78
CA THR A 164 -8.68 9.03 5.96
C THR A 164 -7.87 10.30 6.16
N MET A 165 -7.22 10.77 5.10
CA MET A 165 -6.42 11.97 5.08
C MET A 165 -7.00 13.00 4.10
N VAL A 166 -6.92 14.28 4.45
CA VAL A 166 -7.35 15.39 3.59
C VAL A 166 -6.15 16.21 3.15
N LYS A 167 -6.09 16.58 1.87
CA LYS A 167 -5.03 17.45 1.33
C LYS A 167 -5.22 18.87 1.84
N VAL A 168 -4.27 19.36 2.63
CA VAL A 168 -4.31 20.68 3.29
C VAL A 168 -3.20 21.63 2.84
N ALA A 169 -2.21 21.15 2.10
CA ALA A 169 -1.13 21.98 1.58
C ALA A 169 -0.82 21.64 0.10
N PRO A 170 -0.32 22.61 -0.68
CA PRO A 170 0.08 22.39 -2.06
C PRO A 170 1.31 21.48 -2.15
N TYR A 171 1.42 20.74 -3.26
CA TYR A 171 2.60 19.96 -3.58
C TYR A 171 3.66 20.86 -4.21
N THR A 172 4.78 21.07 -3.51
CA THR A 172 5.85 21.98 -3.93
C THR A 172 7.03 21.23 -4.55
N GLU A 173 7.94 21.96 -5.19
CA GLU A 173 9.16 21.39 -5.77
C GLU A 173 10.08 20.78 -4.71
N GLU A 174 10.13 21.38 -3.51
CA GLU A 174 10.92 20.85 -2.39
C GLU A 174 10.38 19.49 -1.91
N ILE A 175 9.05 19.33 -1.88
CA ILE A 175 8.41 18.05 -1.55
C ILE A 175 8.73 17.02 -2.63
N ALA A 176 8.64 17.41 -3.90
CA ALA A 176 8.98 16.54 -5.02
C ALA A 176 10.44 16.09 -5.02
N GLU A 177 11.36 16.98 -4.65
CA GLU A 177 12.78 16.64 -4.50
C GLU A 177 13.01 15.68 -3.33
N SER A 178 12.40 15.96 -2.18
CA SER A 178 12.49 15.11 -0.99
C SER A 178 11.98 13.69 -1.26
N ALA A 179 10.84 13.58 -1.94
CA ALA A 179 10.27 12.31 -2.37
C ALA A 179 11.19 11.57 -3.35
N ARG A 180 11.85 12.28 -4.27
CA ARG A 180 12.82 11.68 -5.21
C ARG A 180 14.05 11.14 -4.50
N ILE A 181 14.61 11.88 -3.54
CA ILE A 181 15.75 11.44 -2.74
C ILE A 181 15.38 10.16 -1.98
N MET A 182 14.22 10.15 -1.31
CA MET A 182 13.74 8.97 -0.59
C MET A 182 13.48 7.77 -1.52
N HIS A 183 12.95 8.02 -2.72
CA HIS A 183 12.79 6.97 -3.74
C HIS A 183 14.14 6.35 -4.16
N LEU A 184 15.19 7.15 -4.33
CA LEU A 184 16.54 6.66 -4.61
C LEU A 184 17.11 5.87 -3.42
N GLU A 185 16.83 6.29 -2.20
CA GLU A 185 17.23 5.57 -0.98
C GLU A 185 16.57 4.18 -0.90
N PHE A 186 15.26 4.08 -1.18
CA PHE A 186 14.56 2.80 -1.24
C PHE A 186 15.16 1.87 -2.29
N LYS A 187 15.54 2.42 -3.44
CA LYS A 187 16.19 1.66 -4.52
C LYS A 187 17.58 1.15 -4.11
N ALA A 188 18.39 1.98 -3.46
CA ALA A 188 19.72 1.61 -2.99
C ALA A 188 19.68 0.58 -1.85
N ASN A 189 18.71 0.70 -0.95
CA ASN A 189 18.58 -0.13 0.26
C ASN A 189 17.45 -1.16 0.15
N HIS A 190 17.13 -1.61 -1.07
CA HIS A 190 15.95 -2.41 -1.35
C HIS A 190 15.83 -3.68 -0.48
N LEU A 191 16.95 -4.39 -0.26
CA LEU A 191 16.96 -5.61 0.55
C LEU A 191 16.68 -5.33 2.03
N LYS A 192 17.29 -4.28 2.59
CA LYS A 192 17.08 -3.85 3.99
C LYS A 192 15.60 -3.60 4.27
N TRP A 193 14.95 -2.80 3.43
CA TRP A 193 13.54 -2.44 3.60
C TRP A 193 12.57 -3.62 3.41
N LEU A 194 12.97 -4.68 2.69
CA LEU A 194 12.17 -5.89 2.59
C LEU A 194 12.25 -6.75 3.85
N GLU A 195 13.41 -6.80 4.50
CA GLU A 195 13.62 -7.58 5.73
C GLU A 195 12.89 -6.92 6.91
N GLU A 196 13.04 -5.59 7.06
CA GLU A 196 12.37 -4.82 8.12
C GLU A 196 10.84 -4.76 7.96
N GLY A 197 10.33 -4.84 6.71
CA GLY A 197 8.91 -4.73 6.39
C GLY A 197 8.13 -6.05 6.34
N ASN A 198 8.69 -7.18 6.82
CA ASN A 198 8.06 -8.50 6.69
C ASN A 198 6.93 -8.73 7.70
N LEU A 199 5.75 -8.18 7.38
CA LEU A 199 4.57 -8.31 8.22
C LEU A 199 3.99 -9.74 8.24
N HIS A 200 4.19 -10.51 7.17
CA HIS A 200 3.70 -11.88 7.08
C HIS A 200 4.31 -12.75 8.19
N SER A 201 5.63 -12.66 8.41
CA SER A 201 6.27 -13.39 9.51
C SER A 201 5.72 -12.97 10.88
N ALA A 202 5.49 -11.67 11.10
CA ALA A 202 4.97 -11.19 12.38
C ALA A 202 3.54 -11.69 12.67
N VAL A 203 2.66 -11.70 11.65
CA VAL A 203 1.27 -12.17 11.80
C VAL A 203 1.17 -13.68 12.01
N PHE A 204 2.04 -14.46 11.35
CA PHE A 204 1.96 -15.92 11.32
C PHE A 204 3.01 -16.66 12.16
N ALA A 205 3.93 -15.97 12.84
CA ALA A 205 4.88 -16.58 13.76
C ALA A 205 4.14 -17.40 14.86
N PRO A 206 4.73 -18.46 15.42
CA PRO A 206 4.17 -19.13 16.59
C PRO A 206 4.05 -18.13 17.74
N ALA A 207 2.95 -18.14 18.49
CA ALA A 207 2.89 -17.35 19.71
C ALA A 207 3.89 -17.94 20.72
N ASN A 208 4.84 -17.15 21.21
CA ASN A 208 5.65 -17.56 22.35
C ASN A 208 4.71 -17.67 23.56
N HIS A 209 4.49 -18.89 24.04
CA HIS A 209 3.84 -19.12 25.33
C HIS A 209 4.78 -18.62 26.43
N HIS A 210 4.72 -17.34 26.75
CA HIS A 210 5.21 -16.86 28.04
C HIS A 210 4.20 -17.29 29.10
N GLN A 211 4.51 -18.42 29.76
CA GLN A 211 3.95 -18.70 31.08
C GLN A 211 4.50 -17.63 32.03
N GLY A 212 3.68 -16.64 32.36
CA GLY A 212 3.93 -15.70 33.45
C GLY A 212 3.06 -16.11 34.64
N GLU A 213 3.68 -16.66 35.67
CA GLU A 213 3.09 -16.80 37.00
C GLU A 213 2.93 -15.41 37.68
N GLY A 214 1.76 -15.18 38.29
CA GLY A 214 1.60 -14.36 39.50
C GLY A 214 1.46 -12.84 39.37
N GLY A 215 0.25 -12.30 39.62
CA GLY A 215 0.05 -10.87 39.97
C GLY A 215 -1.41 -10.39 39.91
N ASP A 216 -1.96 -10.02 41.07
CA ASP A 216 -3.36 -9.67 41.39
C ASP A 216 -3.94 -8.45 40.60
N PRO A 217 -5.27 -8.37 40.32
CA PRO A 217 -5.84 -7.46 39.35
C PRO A 217 -6.36 -6.19 40.01
N ARG A 218 -5.81 -5.02 39.66
CA ARG A 218 -6.47 -3.73 39.92
C ARG A 218 -5.82 -2.63 39.11
N PHE A 219 -6.15 -2.51 37.81
CA PHE A 219 -6.10 -1.24 37.10
C PHE A 219 -7.10 -1.26 35.95
N SER A 220 -7.94 -0.22 35.92
CA SER A 220 -8.94 0.07 34.89
C SER A 220 -8.28 0.14 33.51
N LYS A 221 -8.31 -0.96 32.74
CA LYS A 221 -8.01 -0.95 31.31
C LYS A 221 -9.28 -0.55 30.58
N ASP A 222 -9.29 0.63 29.97
CA ASP A 222 -10.19 0.92 28.84
C ASP A 222 -10.06 -0.27 27.89
N SER A 223 -11.15 -1.00 27.71
CA SER A 223 -11.09 -2.32 27.07
C SER A 223 -10.79 -2.13 25.59
N LYS A 224 -9.50 -2.26 25.19
CA LYS A 224 -9.09 -2.36 23.79
C LYS A 224 -10.09 -3.32 23.10
N PRO A 225 -10.66 -2.95 21.94
CA PRO A 225 -11.70 -3.76 21.32
C PRO A 225 -11.15 -5.17 21.08
N LYS A 226 -11.83 -6.19 21.62
CA LYS A 226 -11.37 -7.58 21.55
C LYS A 226 -11.77 -8.19 20.22
N TYR A 227 -10.91 -9.04 19.65
CA TYR A 227 -11.28 -9.88 18.52
C TYR A 227 -12.49 -10.72 18.89
N ARG A 228 -13.61 -10.53 18.19
CA ARG A 228 -14.83 -11.33 18.37
C ARG A 228 -14.85 -12.40 17.29
N GLY A 229 -14.21 -13.52 17.57
CA GLY A 229 -14.10 -14.67 16.65
C GLY A 229 -15.40 -15.46 16.43
N LYS A 230 -16.57 -14.82 16.47
CA LYS A 230 -17.86 -15.47 16.19
C LYS A 230 -18.70 -14.53 15.34
N TYR A 231 -18.70 -14.74 14.02
CA TYR A 231 -19.86 -15.10 13.20
C TYR A 231 -19.36 -15.55 11.81
N VAL A 232 -20.02 -16.59 11.32
CA VAL A 232 -19.99 -17.15 9.95
C VAL A 232 -20.42 -16.08 8.95
#